data_AF-A0A961C151-F1
#
_entry.id   AF-A0A961C151-F1
#
_cell.length_a   1.000
_cell.length_b   1.000
_cell.length_c   1.000
_cell.angle_alpha   90.00
_cell.angle_beta   90.00
_cell.angle_gamma   90.00
#
_symmetry.space_group_name_H-M   'P 1'
#
loop_
_entity.id
_entity.type
_entity.pdbx_description
1 polymer ?
#
loop_
_entity_poly.entity_id
_entity_poly.type
_entity_poly.pdbx_seq_one_letter_code
_entity_poly.pdbx_strand_id
1 'polypeptide(L)'
;ELPTLPPTNDAPNLSGGAPLSAFLDLPATERPLCLLSLAPESPGLALGTAQGVVKRVTCDYPGRPDWECITLRDGDRVVGAVELSTGEEHLLFVTREAQLLHYPAEAVRPQGRAAGGMAGIKLGARDEAIWFGAVNPDRDEPVVVTIAGSGDALPGTEAGSIKVTPFAEYPAKGRATGGVRCHRFLRGEARLLLGWAGGTPARAAAANGVAVPLPTEAGRRDGSGVPATAPIAAVAGAYGDGPWNDAPPGPGPGSGPGDGPGGGGAGAGGSAGATRHSSGGIRSAPRLAPGLATGDALFDLDEDPPRHRPHPEVDRSDYDPDDFGDAVQIGRE
;
A
#
# COMPACT_ATOMS: atom_id res chain seq x y z
N GLU A 1 -3.10 -27.00 -12.13
CA GLU A 1 -1.78 -26.50 -11.69
C GLU A 1 -1.87 -25.00 -11.51
N LEU A 2 -1.29 -24.44 -10.45
CA LEU A 2 -1.19 -22.99 -10.30
C LEU A 2 -0.09 -22.49 -11.25
N PRO A 3 -0.30 -21.36 -11.95
CA PRO A 3 0.73 -20.78 -12.81
C PRO A 3 1.95 -20.40 -11.95
N THR A 4 3.10 -20.99 -12.25
CA THR A 4 4.37 -20.59 -11.65
C THR A 4 5.01 -19.53 -12.52
N LEU A 5 5.38 -18.39 -11.91
CA LEU A 5 6.24 -17.44 -12.58
C LEU A 5 7.64 -18.06 -12.71
N PRO A 6 8.25 -18.05 -13.90
CA PRO A 6 9.63 -18.48 -14.04
C PRO A 6 10.53 -17.59 -13.16
N PRO A 7 11.53 -18.16 -12.47
CA PRO A 7 12.44 -17.37 -11.65
C PRO A 7 13.19 -16.37 -12.54
N THR A 8 13.09 -15.08 -12.23
CA THR A 8 13.81 -13.99 -12.90
C THR A 8 14.84 -13.37 -11.96
N ASN A 9 15.99 -12.94 -12.50
CA ASN A 9 17.00 -12.20 -11.72
C ASN A 9 16.52 -10.79 -11.31
N ASP A 10 15.55 -10.25 -12.04
CA ASP A 10 14.92 -8.95 -11.82
C ASP A 10 13.43 -9.10 -11.48
N ALA A 11 12.75 -7.99 -11.19
CA ALA A 11 11.30 -8.00 -10.98
C ALA A 11 10.56 -8.63 -12.18
N PRO A 12 9.55 -9.48 -11.95
CA PRO A 12 8.82 -10.15 -13.03
C PRO A 12 8.20 -9.12 -13.97
N ASN A 13 8.33 -9.36 -15.27
CA ASN A 13 7.72 -8.53 -16.31
C ASN A 13 6.37 -9.13 -16.77
N LEU A 14 5.50 -8.29 -17.35
CA LEU A 14 4.16 -8.73 -17.78
C LEU A 14 4.22 -9.87 -18.82
N SER A 15 5.27 -9.94 -19.65
CA SER A 15 5.44 -11.02 -20.63
C SER A 15 5.71 -12.40 -20.01
N GLY A 16 6.13 -12.46 -18.75
CA GLY A 16 6.33 -13.72 -18.02
C GLY A 16 5.09 -14.24 -17.30
N GLY A 17 4.00 -13.47 -17.26
CA GLY A 17 2.74 -13.85 -16.63
C GLY A 17 1.72 -14.40 -17.62
N ALA A 18 0.67 -15.02 -17.08
CA ALA A 18 -0.54 -15.36 -17.83
C ALA A 18 -1.62 -14.30 -17.53
N PRO A 19 -2.45 -13.91 -18.53
CA PRO A 19 -3.52 -12.94 -18.31
C PRO A 19 -4.56 -13.52 -17.34
N LEU A 20 -5.14 -12.68 -16.49
CA LEU A 20 -6.12 -13.13 -15.49
C LEU A 20 -7.33 -13.82 -16.13
N SER A 21 -7.73 -13.40 -17.33
CA SER A 21 -8.82 -14.02 -18.10
C SER A 21 -8.55 -15.47 -18.50
N ALA A 22 -7.32 -15.97 -18.36
CA ALA A 22 -7.03 -17.40 -18.50
C ALA A 22 -7.47 -18.23 -17.28
N PHE A 23 -7.76 -17.58 -16.14
CA PHE A 23 -8.11 -18.23 -14.88
C PHE A 23 -9.51 -17.86 -14.37
N LEU A 24 -10.03 -16.70 -14.76
CA LEU A 24 -11.31 -16.19 -14.27
C LEU A 24 -12.13 -15.59 -15.40
N ASP A 25 -13.32 -16.16 -15.61
CA ASP A 25 -14.32 -15.61 -16.52
C ASP A 25 -15.14 -14.54 -15.78
N LEU A 26 -14.85 -13.27 -16.07
CA LEU A 26 -15.60 -12.13 -15.58
C LEU A 26 -16.51 -11.55 -16.67
N PRO A 27 -17.73 -11.12 -16.35
CA PRO A 27 -18.53 -10.28 -17.24
C PRO A 27 -17.75 -9.04 -17.67
N ALA A 28 -18.01 -8.53 -18.88
CA ALA A 28 -17.35 -7.32 -19.40
C ALA A 28 -17.55 -6.06 -18.53
N THR A 29 -18.55 -6.08 -17.65
CA THR A 29 -18.87 -5.01 -16.68
C THR A 29 -18.09 -5.13 -15.37
N GLU A 30 -17.41 -6.25 -15.14
CA GLU A 30 -16.67 -6.53 -13.92
C GLU A 30 -15.16 -6.44 -14.16
N ARG A 31 -14.44 -6.12 -13.09
CA ARG A 31 -12.98 -6.11 -13.10
C ARG A 31 -12.45 -6.64 -11.77
N PRO A 32 -11.30 -7.32 -11.78
CA PRO A 32 -10.62 -7.68 -10.54
C PRO A 32 -10.22 -6.42 -9.79
N LEU A 33 -10.32 -6.45 -8.45
CA LEU A 33 -9.95 -5.32 -7.60
C LEU A 33 -8.88 -5.69 -6.58
N CYS A 34 -8.93 -6.89 -6.02
CA CYS A 34 -8.08 -7.30 -4.90
C CYS A 34 -7.98 -8.83 -4.86
N LEU A 35 -6.87 -9.32 -4.31
CA LEU A 35 -6.71 -10.69 -3.84
C LEU A 35 -6.73 -10.65 -2.32
N LEU A 36 -7.45 -11.58 -1.70
CA LEU A 36 -7.57 -11.68 -0.25
C LEU A 36 -7.47 -13.12 0.21
N SER A 37 -7.03 -13.32 1.45
CA SER A 37 -7.12 -14.61 2.11
C SER A 37 -8.57 -14.91 2.50
N LEU A 38 -8.96 -16.18 2.33
CA LEU A 38 -10.22 -16.72 2.85
C LEU A 38 -10.04 -17.40 4.21
N ALA A 39 -8.85 -17.28 4.82
CA ALA A 39 -8.56 -17.82 6.13
C ALA A 39 -9.49 -17.19 7.19
N PRO A 40 -10.02 -17.97 8.15
CA PRO A 40 -10.85 -17.45 9.24
C PRO A 40 -10.19 -16.34 10.06
N GLU A 41 -8.85 -16.33 10.10
CA GLU A 41 -8.02 -15.38 10.83
C GLU A 41 -7.75 -14.10 10.04
N SER A 42 -8.20 -14.01 8.78
CA SER A 42 -8.08 -12.79 7.98
C SER A 42 -8.74 -11.61 8.73
N PRO A 43 -8.05 -10.47 8.89
CA PRO A 43 -8.63 -9.25 9.47
C PRO A 43 -9.77 -8.65 8.62
N GLY A 44 -9.99 -9.22 7.44
CA GLY A 44 -11.17 -9.04 6.62
C GLY A 44 -11.01 -8.04 5.48
N LEU A 45 -12.04 -7.97 4.66
CA LEU A 45 -12.08 -7.14 3.47
C LEU A 45 -12.66 -5.75 3.78
N ALA A 46 -11.95 -4.70 3.37
CA ALA A 46 -12.48 -3.35 3.30
C ALA A 46 -12.74 -2.94 1.84
N LEU A 47 -13.88 -2.28 1.60
CA LEU A 47 -14.34 -1.84 0.29
C LEU A 47 -14.72 -0.36 0.34
N GLY A 48 -14.44 0.36 -0.75
CA GLY A 48 -14.89 1.73 -0.96
C GLY A 48 -15.52 1.90 -2.35
N THR A 49 -16.58 2.71 -2.43
CA THR A 49 -17.32 2.95 -3.66
C THR A 49 -17.14 4.36 -4.21
N ALA A 50 -17.45 4.55 -5.50
CA ALA A 50 -17.35 5.83 -6.18
C ALA A 50 -18.27 6.89 -5.56
N GLN A 51 -19.43 6.50 -5.05
CA GLN A 51 -20.35 7.39 -4.33
C GLN A 51 -19.95 7.62 -2.86
N GLY A 52 -18.74 7.22 -2.46
CA GLY A 52 -18.18 7.52 -1.15
C GLY A 52 -18.70 6.62 -0.03
N VAL A 53 -19.22 5.43 -0.35
CA VAL A 53 -19.60 4.41 0.64
C VAL A 53 -18.37 3.61 1.03
N VAL A 54 -18.26 3.26 2.32
CA VAL A 54 -17.24 2.36 2.87
C VAL A 54 -17.89 1.16 3.53
N LYS A 55 -17.27 -0.01 3.42
CA LYS A 55 -17.72 -1.24 4.08
C LYS A 55 -16.54 -2.08 4.54
N ARG A 56 -16.59 -2.58 5.77
CA ARG A 56 -15.81 -3.75 6.20
C ARG A 56 -16.71 -4.98 6.17
N VAL A 57 -16.25 -6.07 5.59
CA VAL A 57 -17.02 -7.30 5.39
C VAL A 57 -16.64 -8.31 6.47
N THR A 58 -17.63 -8.99 7.02
CA THR A 58 -17.40 -10.13 7.92
C THR A 58 -16.73 -11.29 7.19
N CYS A 59 -15.83 -12.00 7.86
CA CYS A 59 -15.06 -13.12 7.30
C CYS A 59 -15.84 -14.46 7.28
N ASP A 60 -17.16 -14.40 7.16
CA ASP A 60 -18.03 -15.58 7.09
C ASP A 60 -18.17 -16.06 5.63
N TYR A 61 -17.04 -16.40 4.99
CA TYR A 61 -16.99 -16.73 3.56
C TYR A 61 -17.78 -18.01 3.23
N PRO A 62 -18.74 -17.95 2.29
CA PRO A 62 -19.47 -19.14 1.85
C PRO A 62 -18.56 -20.15 1.14
N GLY A 63 -18.85 -21.45 1.28
CA GLY A 63 -18.15 -22.52 0.54
C GLY A 63 -18.53 -22.65 -0.94
N ARG A 64 -19.05 -21.59 -1.56
CA ARG A 64 -19.41 -21.53 -3.00
C ARG A 64 -18.38 -20.65 -3.73
N PRO A 65 -18.15 -20.85 -5.04
CA PRO A 65 -17.07 -20.17 -5.76
C PRO A 65 -17.27 -18.65 -5.90
N ASP A 66 -18.51 -18.17 -5.88
CA ASP A 66 -18.87 -16.77 -6.03
C ASP A 66 -19.85 -16.32 -4.94
N TRP A 67 -19.70 -15.08 -4.45
CA TRP A 67 -20.64 -14.49 -3.52
C TRP A 67 -20.58 -12.96 -3.52
N GLU A 68 -21.68 -12.34 -3.11
CA GLU A 68 -21.77 -10.89 -2.96
C GLU A 68 -21.04 -10.41 -1.72
N CYS A 69 -20.33 -9.28 -1.82
CA CYS A 69 -19.65 -8.64 -0.69
C CYS A 69 -20.30 -7.31 -0.28
N ILE A 70 -21.12 -6.70 -1.14
CA ILE A 70 -21.79 -5.43 -0.91
C ILE A 70 -23.02 -5.30 -1.83
N THR A 71 -24.12 -4.77 -1.30
CA THR A 71 -25.26 -4.35 -2.12
C THR A 71 -25.03 -2.91 -2.59
N LEU A 72 -24.91 -2.70 -3.89
CA LEU A 72 -24.67 -1.38 -4.48
C LEU A 72 -25.99 -0.64 -4.73
N ARG A 73 -25.92 0.69 -4.66
CA ARG A 73 -26.97 1.57 -5.18
C ARG A 73 -26.85 1.68 -6.70
N ASP A 74 -27.95 2.06 -7.34
CA ASP A 74 -27.97 2.31 -8.78
C ASP A 74 -26.88 3.32 -9.19
N GLY A 75 -26.09 2.95 -10.18
CA GLY A 75 -24.99 3.76 -10.70
C GLY A 75 -23.75 3.86 -9.78
N ASP A 76 -23.72 3.16 -8.64
CA ASP A 76 -22.52 3.06 -7.82
C ASP A 76 -21.60 1.93 -8.29
N ARG A 77 -20.32 2.02 -7.95
CA ARG A 77 -19.32 0.99 -8.27
C ARG A 77 -18.24 0.96 -7.21
N VAL A 78 -17.69 -0.22 -6.93
CA VAL A 78 -16.51 -0.33 -6.07
C VAL A 78 -15.31 0.27 -6.81
N VAL A 79 -14.56 1.15 -6.13
CA VAL A 79 -13.35 1.81 -6.65
C VAL A 79 -12.08 1.30 -6.01
N GLY A 80 -12.18 0.65 -4.86
CA GLY A 80 -11.07 -0.03 -4.22
C GLY A 80 -11.55 -1.10 -3.25
N ALA A 81 -10.73 -2.14 -3.13
CA ALA A 81 -10.92 -3.26 -2.24
C ALA A 81 -9.54 -3.63 -1.68
N VAL A 82 -9.45 -3.91 -0.38
CA VAL A 82 -8.18 -4.24 0.27
C VAL A 82 -8.45 -5.18 1.44
N GLU A 83 -7.67 -6.26 1.52
CA GLU A 83 -7.58 -7.06 2.74
C GLU A 83 -6.83 -6.26 3.81
N LEU A 84 -7.39 -6.18 5.01
CA LEU A 84 -6.70 -5.58 6.15
C LEU A 84 -5.65 -6.57 6.69
N SER A 85 -4.51 -6.05 7.14
CA SER A 85 -3.39 -6.84 7.67
C SER A 85 -3.45 -6.99 9.19
N THR A 86 -3.88 -5.97 9.92
CA THR A 86 -4.04 -6.02 11.39
C THR A 86 -5.37 -5.46 11.88
N GLY A 87 -6.06 -4.66 11.07
CA GLY A 87 -7.25 -3.91 11.48
C GLY A 87 -6.95 -2.55 12.10
N GLU A 88 -5.67 -2.22 12.32
CA GLU A 88 -5.17 -0.93 12.82
C GLU A 88 -4.95 0.08 11.69
N GLU A 89 -5.16 -0.32 10.44
CA GLU A 89 -4.96 0.55 9.28
C GLU A 89 -5.92 1.73 9.29
N HIS A 90 -5.49 2.80 8.62
CA HIS A 90 -6.38 3.86 8.21
C HIS A 90 -7.01 3.52 6.86
N LEU A 91 -8.33 3.65 6.77
CA LEU A 91 -9.06 3.59 5.50
C LEU A 91 -8.97 4.96 4.82
N LEU A 92 -8.65 4.97 3.53
CA LEU A 92 -8.42 6.18 2.75
C LEU A 92 -9.33 6.24 1.53
N PHE A 93 -9.81 7.44 1.23
CA PHE A 93 -10.43 7.80 -0.04
C PHE A 93 -9.62 8.90 -0.72
N VAL A 94 -9.47 8.81 -2.03
CA VAL A 94 -9.04 9.91 -2.90
C VAL A 94 -10.13 10.20 -3.92
N THR A 95 -10.47 11.48 -4.08
CA THR A 95 -11.55 11.92 -4.96
C THR A 95 -11.05 12.57 -6.24
N ARG A 96 -11.93 12.64 -7.23
CA ARG A 96 -11.67 13.27 -8.52
C ARG A 96 -11.35 14.76 -8.38
N GLU A 97 -12.01 15.47 -7.46
CA GLU A 97 -11.75 16.89 -7.13
C GLU A 97 -10.60 17.10 -6.13
N ALA A 98 -9.67 16.13 -6.07
CA ALA A 98 -8.45 16.19 -5.27
C ALA A 98 -8.70 16.40 -3.77
N GLN A 99 -9.72 15.73 -3.21
CA GLN A 99 -9.84 15.55 -1.77
C GLN A 99 -9.27 14.20 -1.36
N LEU A 100 -8.64 14.17 -0.18
CA LEU A 100 -8.24 12.96 0.50
C LEU A 100 -8.84 12.95 1.90
N LEU A 101 -9.50 11.85 2.24
CA LEU A 101 -9.98 11.59 3.59
C LEU A 101 -9.39 10.29 4.10
N HIS A 102 -8.96 10.30 5.37
CA HIS A 102 -8.58 9.08 6.05
C HIS A 102 -8.99 9.07 7.52
N TYR A 103 -9.24 7.86 8.02
CA TYR A 103 -9.63 7.58 9.40
C TYR A 103 -9.32 6.12 9.77
N PRO A 104 -9.16 5.80 11.06
CA PRO A 104 -8.96 4.43 11.53
C PRO A 104 -10.06 3.46 11.06
N ALA A 105 -9.69 2.24 10.68
CA ALA A 105 -10.63 1.22 10.22
C ALA A 105 -11.68 0.83 11.28
N GLU A 106 -11.37 0.99 12.57
CA GLU A 106 -12.31 0.82 13.69
C GLU A 106 -13.54 1.75 13.61
N ALA A 107 -13.43 2.91 12.94
CA ALA A 107 -14.58 3.80 12.70
C ALA A 107 -15.63 3.19 11.74
N VAL A 108 -15.30 2.04 11.15
CA VAL A 108 -16.17 1.24 10.30
C VAL A 108 -16.33 -0.15 10.92
N ARG A 109 -17.48 -0.43 11.55
CA ARG A 109 -17.76 -1.78 12.03
C ARG A 109 -17.90 -2.78 10.87
N PRO A 110 -17.44 -4.03 11.01
CA PRO A 110 -17.74 -5.09 10.05
C PRO A 110 -19.26 -5.29 9.88
N GLN A 111 -19.68 -5.56 8.65
CA GLN A 111 -21.07 -5.79 8.28
C GLN A 111 -21.20 -7.04 7.41
N GLY A 112 -22.34 -7.73 7.54
CA GLY A 112 -22.68 -8.89 6.73
C GLY A 112 -22.71 -8.57 5.22
N ARG A 113 -22.52 -9.60 4.40
CA ARG A 113 -22.42 -9.52 2.93
C ARG A 113 -23.54 -8.74 2.25
N ALA A 114 -24.79 -8.93 2.67
CA ALA A 114 -25.97 -8.25 2.10
C ALA A 114 -26.12 -6.77 2.52
N ALA A 115 -25.25 -6.24 3.38
CA ALA A 115 -25.31 -4.83 3.77
C ALA A 115 -24.77 -3.90 2.67
N GLY A 116 -25.34 -2.70 2.56
CA GLY A 116 -24.92 -1.69 1.59
C GLY A 116 -23.73 -0.81 2.02
N GLY A 117 -23.16 -1.00 3.21
CA GLY A 117 -22.08 -0.16 3.72
C GLY A 117 -22.56 1.07 4.51
N MET A 118 -21.62 1.97 4.80
CA MET A 118 -21.82 3.22 5.53
C MET A 118 -21.24 4.41 4.76
N ALA A 119 -21.65 5.64 5.07
CA ALA A 119 -21.03 6.83 4.48
C ALA A 119 -19.54 6.89 4.84
N GLY A 120 -18.65 6.81 3.86
CA GLY A 120 -17.20 6.84 4.05
C GLY A 120 -16.63 8.24 3.92
N ILE A 121 -16.87 8.90 2.79
CA ILE A 121 -16.46 10.27 2.49
C ILE A 121 -17.67 11.06 1.99
N LYS A 122 -17.76 12.34 2.39
CA LYS A 122 -18.76 13.27 1.85
C LYS A 122 -18.23 13.89 0.56
N LEU A 123 -18.90 13.62 -0.55
CA LEU A 123 -18.55 14.13 -1.86
C LEU A 123 -19.23 15.47 -2.17
N GLY A 124 -18.57 16.30 -2.97
CA GLY A 124 -19.19 17.45 -3.63
C GLY A 124 -20.15 17.03 -4.74
N ALA A 125 -20.97 17.95 -5.25
CA ALA A 125 -22.03 17.65 -6.22
C ALA A 125 -21.52 17.05 -7.56
N ARG A 126 -20.25 17.25 -7.90
CA ARG A 126 -19.62 16.76 -9.14
C ARG A 126 -18.39 15.88 -8.86
N ASP A 127 -18.20 15.52 -7.59
CA ASP A 127 -17.07 14.74 -7.16
C ASP A 127 -17.44 13.26 -7.09
N GLU A 128 -16.44 12.40 -7.22
CA GLU A 128 -16.55 10.96 -6.97
C GLU A 128 -15.24 10.46 -6.38
N ALA A 129 -15.32 9.42 -5.56
CA ALA A 129 -14.11 8.69 -5.18
C ALA A 129 -13.54 7.99 -6.41
N ILE A 130 -12.24 8.14 -6.63
CA ILE A 130 -11.52 7.48 -7.73
C ILE A 130 -10.59 6.37 -7.22
N TRP A 131 -10.31 6.36 -5.91
CA TRP A 131 -9.49 5.35 -5.28
C TRP A 131 -9.91 5.14 -3.82
N PHE A 132 -9.78 3.90 -3.36
CA PHE A 132 -9.93 3.51 -1.96
C PHE A 132 -8.86 2.47 -1.60
N GLY A 133 -8.35 2.53 -0.37
CA GLY A 133 -7.41 1.55 0.16
C GLY A 133 -7.20 1.71 1.66
N ALA A 134 -6.21 0.99 2.18
CA ALA A 134 -5.84 1.00 3.59
C ALA A 134 -4.31 1.10 3.71
N VAL A 135 -3.83 1.85 4.70
CA VAL A 135 -2.39 1.97 5.02
C VAL A 135 -2.20 2.00 6.53
N ASN A 136 -1.10 1.46 7.04
CA ASN A 136 -0.71 1.65 8.43
C ASN A 136 0.22 2.88 8.53
N PRO A 137 -0.23 4.03 9.09
CA PRO A 137 0.61 5.23 9.18
C PRO A 137 1.87 5.04 10.04
N ASP A 138 1.83 4.12 10.99
CA ASP A 138 2.88 3.96 12.00
C ASP A 138 3.95 2.94 11.59
N ARG A 139 3.70 2.13 10.54
CA ARG A 139 4.58 1.03 10.13
C ARG A 139 5.20 1.19 8.75
N ASP A 140 4.46 1.76 7.80
CA ASP A 140 4.79 1.60 6.38
C ASP A 140 5.40 2.86 5.73
N GLU A 141 5.59 3.93 6.53
CA GLU A 141 5.88 5.29 6.06
C GLU A 141 5.18 5.62 4.74
N PRO A 142 3.83 5.48 4.69
CA PRO A 142 3.14 5.44 3.42
C PRO A 142 3.26 6.78 2.68
N VAL A 143 3.09 6.73 1.36
CA VAL A 143 3.05 7.91 0.51
C VAL A 143 1.74 7.96 -0.26
N VAL A 144 1.36 9.16 -0.67
CA VAL A 144 0.24 9.41 -1.57
C VAL A 144 0.77 9.90 -2.90
N VAL A 145 0.41 9.19 -3.96
CA VAL A 145 0.68 9.57 -5.35
C VAL A 145 -0.60 10.09 -5.98
N THR A 146 -0.52 11.28 -6.58
CA THR A 146 -1.64 11.90 -7.30
C THR A 146 -1.18 12.37 -8.65
N ILE A 147 -2.04 12.19 -9.66
CA ILE A 147 -1.83 12.68 -11.03
C ILE A 147 -3.03 13.51 -11.43
N ALA A 148 -2.84 14.78 -11.78
CA ALA A 148 -3.89 15.67 -12.26
C ALA A 148 -3.77 15.90 -13.76
N GLY A 149 -4.91 16.15 -14.41
CA GLY A 149 -4.98 16.40 -15.85
C GLY A 149 -6.24 17.17 -16.23
N SER A 150 -6.32 17.53 -17.51
CA SER A 150 -7.50 18.14 -18.13
C SER A 150 -8.71 17.23 -18.04
N GLY A 151 -8.50 15.91 -18.25
CA GLY A 151 -9.59 14.95 -18.27
C GLY A 151 -10.34 14.84 -19.60
N ASP A 152 -10.05 15.70 -20.57
CA ASP A 152 -10.66 15.65 -21.91
C ASP A 152 -9.87 14.75 -22.88
N ALA A 153 -8.63 14.40 -22.51
CA ALA A 153 -7.79 13.48 -23.26
C ALA A 153 -8.34 12.04 -23.21
N LEU A 154 -7.96 11.24 -24.22
CA LEU A 154 -8.27 9.81 -24.22
C LEU A 154 -7.66 9.14 -22.98
N PRO A 155 -8.38 8.20 -22.32
CA PRO A 155 -7.86 7.50 -21.16
C PRO A 155 -6.47 6.91 -21.41
N GLY A 156 -5.53 7.20 -20.51
CA GLY A 156 -4.15 6.70 -20.60
C GLY A 156 -3.23 7.44 -21.58
N THR A 157 -3.67 8.55 -22.19
CA THR A 157 -2.83 9.35 -23.11
C THR A 157 -2.26 10.62 -22.49
N GLU A 158 -2.86 11.10 -21.42
CA GLU A 158 -2.43 12.30 -20.70
C GLU A 158 -1.46 11.92 -19.58
N ALA A 159 -0.29 12.56 -19.57
CA ALA A 159 0.71 12.38 -18.50
C ALA A 159 0.32 13.17 -17.24
N GLY A 160 -0.12 14.43 -17.43
CA GLY A 160 -0.57 15.27 -16.33
C GLY A 160 0.56 15.78 -15.42
N SER A 161 0.17 16.39 -14.30
CA SER A 161 1.08 16.75 -13.21
C SER A 161 1.04 15.71 -12.11
N ILE A 162 2.21 15.28 -11.66
CA ILE A 162 2.38 14.21 -10.68
C ILE A 162 3.12 14.73 -9.45
N LYS A 163 2.73 14.20 -8.28
CA LYS A 163 3.52 14.31 -7.06
C LYS A 163 3.45 13.05 -6.22
N VAL A 164 4.50 12.85 -5.45
CA VAL A 164 4.57 11.92 -4.32
C VAL A 164 4.61 12.76 -3.05
N THR A 165 3.70 12.52 -2.12
CA THR A 165 3.60 13.27 -0.86
C THR A 165 3.62 12.29 0.31
N PRO A 166 4.46 12.50 1.34
CA PRO A 166 4.42 11.71 2.57
C PRO A 166 3.01 11.67 3.16
N PHE A 167 2.54 10.51 3.60
CA PHE A 167 1.19 10.38 4.14
C PHE A 167 0.96 11.24 5.39
N ALA A 168 2.02 11.49 6.17
CA ALA A 168 1.97 12.33 7.37
C ALA A 168 1.53 13.80 7.10
N GLU A 169 1.61 14.27 5.86
CA GLU A 169 1.08 15.59 5.47
C GLU A 169 -0.45 15.65 5.50
N TYR A 170 -1.12 14.51 5.48
CA TYR A 170 -2.57 14.41 5.51
C TYR A 170 -3.01 14.18 6.97
N PRO A 171 -3.68 15.14 7.60
CA PRO A 171 -4.21 14.95 8.95
C PRO A 171 -5.46 14.09 8.92
N ALA A 172 -5.57 13.16 9.87
CA ALA A 172 -6.77 12.37 10.08
C ALA A 172 -8.00 13.27 10.32
N LYS A 173 -9.15 12.83 9.83
CA LYS A 173 -10.44 13.48 10.06
C LYS A 173 -11.49 12.42 10.42
N GLY A 174 -12.66 12.86 10.86
CA GLY A 174 -13.79 11.95 11.05
C GLY A 174 -14.29 11.37 9.73
N ARG A 175 -14.86 10.16 9.80
CA ARG A 175 -15.63 9.55 8.71
C ARG A 175 -16.76 10.48 8.25
N ALA A 176 -17.14 10.38 6.98
CA ALA A 176 -18.21 11.17 6.35
C ALA A 176 -17.96 12.70 6.36
N THR A 177 -16.72 13.12 6.52
CA THR A 177 -16.27 14.50 6.24
C THR A 177 -15.82 14.63 4.78
N GLY A 178 -15.50 15.85 4.32
CA GLY A 178 -15.05 16.09 2.94
C GLY A 178 -13.56 15.82 2.71
N GLY A 179 -12.79 15.50 3.75
CA GLY A 179 -11.34 15.36 3.65
C GLY A 179 -10.60 16.70 3.56
N VAL A 180 -9.36 16.63 3.08
CA VAL A 180 -8.47 17.77 2.84
C VAL A 180 -7.97 17.75 1.40
N ARG A 181 -7.65 18.92 0.86
CA ARG A 181 -7.07 19.01 -0.49
C ARG A 181 -5.75 18.22 -0.56
N CYS A 182 -5.65 17.34 -1.54
CA CYS A 182 -4.47 16.52 -1.80
C CYS A 182 -3.75 16.86 -3.11
N HIS A 183 -4.27 17.76 -3.93
CA HIS A 183 -3.61 18.26 -5.12
C HIS A 183 -4.19 19.64 -5.49
N ARG A 184 -3.35 20.58 -5.89
CA ARG A 184 -3.80 21.87 -6.46
C ARG A 184 -3.69 21.83 -7.97
N PHE A 185 -4.80 21.91 -8.68
CA PHE A 185 -4.80 21.93 -10.14
C PHE A 185 -4.10 23.17 -10.71
N LEU A 186 -3.32 22.96 -11.76
CA LEU A 186 -2.75 23.99 -12.61
C LEU A 186 -3.77 24.48 -13.64
N ARG A 187 -3.43 25.54 -14.36
CA ARG A 187 -4.26 26.02 -15.47
C ARG A 187 -4.35 24.92 -16.54
N GLY A 188 -5.58 24.53 -16.90
CA GLY A 188 -5.84 23.48 -17.88
C GLY A 188 -6.09 22.11 -17.26
N GLU A 189 -5.86 21.95 -15.97
CA GLU A 189 -6.23 20.73 -15.23
C GLU A 189 -7.60 20.92 -14.57
N ALA A 190 -8.41 19.87 -14.59
CA ALA A 190 -9.76 19.90 -14.04
C ALA A 190 -10.03 18.80 -13.01
N ARG A 191 -9.24 17.72 -13.01
CA ARG A 191 -9.45 16.56 -12.14
C ARG A 191 -8.19 15.75 -11.90
N LEU A 192 -8.23 14.92 -10.86
CA LEU A 192 -7.31 13.79 -10.75
C LEU A 192 -7.63 12.72 -11.78
N LEU A 193 -6.60 12.30 -12.50
CA LEU A 193 -6.59 11.13 -13.38
C LEU A 193 -6.33 9.85 -12.59
N LEU A 194 -5.48 9.95 -11.56
CA LEU A 194 -5.10 8.84 -10.70
C LEU A 194 -4.83 9.34 -9.28
N GLY A 195 -5.26 8.53 -8.30
CA GLY A 195 -4.86 8.64 -6.90
C GLY A 195 -4.45 7.26 -6.40
N TRP A 196 -3.43 7.20 -5.57
CA TRP A 196 -2.99 5.98 -4.91
C TRP A 196 -2.31 6.32 -3.58
N ALA A 197 -2.46 5.46 -2.59
CA ALA A 197 -1.67 5.50 -1.37
C ALA A 197 -1.23 4.10 -0.95
N GLY A 198 -0.04 4.00 -0.37
CA GLY A 198 0.51 2.74 0.10
C GLY A 198 1.96 2.85 0.53
N GLY A 199 2.55 1.70 0.86
CA GLY A 199 3.92 1.59 1.34
C GLY A 199 4.98 1.95 0.30
N THR A 200 6.18 2.25 0.78
CA THR A 200 7.34 2.61 -0.04
C THR A 200 8.27 1.41 -0.28
N PRO A 201 9.07 1.40 -1.37
CA PRO A 201 9.06 2.35 -2.48
C PRO A 201 7.82 2.19 -3.38
N ALA A 202 7.17 3.31 -3.68
CA ALA A 202 6.12 3.37 -4.70
C ALA A 202 6.73 3.20 -6.10
N ARG A 203 6.02 2.49 -6.98
CA ARG A 203 6.40 2.21 -8.36
C ARG A 203 5.24 2.54 -9.28
N ALA A 204 5.53 3.12 -10.44
CA ALA A 204 4.53 3.43 -11.45
C ALA A 204 4.83 2.72 -12.77
N ALA A 205 3.78 2.41 -13.52
CA ALA A 205 3.89 1.79 -14.83
C ALA A 205 2.88 2.39 -15.83
N ALA A 206 3.29 2.44 -17.09
CA ALA A 206 2.41 2.69 -18.21
C ALA A 206 1.52 1.45 -18.49
N ALA A 207 0.50 1.60 -19.35
CA ALA A 207 -0.47 0.54 -19.63
C ALA A 207 0.14 -0.74 -20.23
N ASN A 208 1.30 -0.62 -20.88
CA ASN A 208 2.07 -1.76 -21.41
C ASN A 208 3.04 -2.38 -20.39
N GLY A 209 3.00 -1.94 -19.12
CA GLY A 209 3.87 -2.42 -18.05
C GLY A 209 5.26 -1.80 -18.01
N VAL A 210 5.59 -0.87 -18.91
CA VAL A 210 6.88 -0.16 -18.85
C VAL A 210 6.92 0.71 -17.61
N ALA A 211 7.99 0.60 -16.83
CA ALA A 211 8.20 1.40 -15.63
C ALA A 211 8.28 2.90 -15.98
N VAL A 212 7.54 3.71 -15.23
CA VAL A 212 7.57 5.18 -15.33
C VAL A 212 8.17 5.74 -14.04
N PRO A 213 9.20 6.59 -14.11
CA PRO A 213 9.81 7.15 -12.91
C PRO A 213 8.84 8.07 -12.17
N LEU A 214 8.78 7.90 -10.85
CA LEU A 214 8.08 8.81 -9.95
C LEU A 214 9.03 9.95 -9.51
N PRO A 215 8.50 11.16 -9.22
CA PRO A 215 9.30 12.21 -8.60
C PRO A 215 9.96 11.74 -7.30
N THR A 216 11.25 12.03 -7.13
CA THR A 216 12.02 11.66 -5.93
C THR A 216 11.85 12.66 -4.79
N GLU A 217 11.57 13.92 -5.11
CA GLU A 217 11.34 14.96 -4.11
C GLU A 217 9.90 14.93 -3.61
N ALA A 218 9.75 14.93 -2.28
CA ALA A 218 8.45 14.99 -1.62
C ALA A 218 7.74 16.32 -1.93
N GLY A 219 6.57 16.25 -2.55
CA GLY A 219 5.69 17.40 -2.77
C GLY A 219 4.77 17.66 -1.59
N ARG A 220 4.40 18.92 -1.34
CA ARG A 220 3.37 19.31 -0.36
C ARG A 220 1.98 18.76 -0.73
N ARG A 221 1.13 18.51 0.27
CA ARG A 221 -0.26 18.03 0.05
C ARG A 221 -1.09 18.97 -0.83
N ASP A 222 -0.93 20.28 -0.67
CA ASP A 222 -1.64 21.32 -1.40
C ASP A 222 -0.85 21.86 -2.61
N GLY A 223 0.24 21.19 -2.97
CA GLY A 223 1.04 21.46 -4.16
C GLY A 223 0.44 20.86 -5.43
N SER A 224 0.97 21.31 -6.58
CA SER A 224 0.59 20.83 -7.92
C SER A 224 1.50 19.74 -8.47
N GLY A 225 2.62 19.45 -7.79
CA GLY A 225 3.62 18.53 -8.33
C GLY A 225 4.41 19.06 -9.51
N VAL A 226 4.95 18.13 -10.29
CA VAL A 226 5.80 18.37 -11.47
C VAL A 226 5.19 17.66 -12.69
N PRO A 227 5.50 18.08 -13.93
CA PRO A 227 5.02 17.36 -15.11
C PRO A 227 5.49 15.89 -15.11
N ALA A 228 4.56 14.96 -15.35
CA ALA A 228 4.91 13.55 -15.53
C ALA A 228 5.62 13.33 -16.87
N THR A 229 6.56 12.39 -16.90
CA THR A 229 7.37 12.09 -18.10
C THR A 229 6.62 11.25 -19.13
N ALA A 230 5.59 10.51 -18.70
CA ALA A 230 4.73 9.69 -19.53
C ALA A 230 3.37 9.45 -18.82
N PRO A 231 2.32 9.05 -19.55
CA PRO A 231 1.08 8.57 -18.95
C PRO A 231 1.29 7.36 -18.05
N ILE A 232 0.70 7.38 -16.86
CA ILE A 232 0.77 6.32 -15.85
C ILE A 232 -0.58 5.65 -15.76
N ALA A 233 -0.59 4.32 -15.88
CA ALA A 233 -1.78 3.50 -15.78
C ALA A 233 -1.97 2.90 -14.39
N ALA A 234 -0.88 2.64 -13.66
CA ALA A 234 -0.94 2.05 -12.33
C ALA A 234 0.20 2.54 -11.44
N VAL A 235 -0.09 2.61 -10.14
CA VAL A 235 0.88 2.82 -9.07
C VAL A 235 0.69 1.71 -8.03
N ALA A 236 1.79 1.15 -7.54
CA ALA A 236 1.79 0.14 -6.50
C ALA A 236 2.99 0.32 -5.57
N GLY A 237 2.90 -0.19 -4.34
CA GLY A 237 4.01 -0.26 -3.40
C GLY A 237 4.92 -1.44 -3.70
N ALA A 238 6.05 -1.53 -3.00
CA ALA A 238 6.77 -2.79 -2.93
C ALA A 238 5.86 -3.87 -2.34
N TYR A 239 6.01 -5.10 -2.85
CA TYR A 239 5.42 -6.26 -2.21
C TYR A 239 6.09 -6.40 -0.83
N GLY A 240 5.40 -6.06 0.24
CA GLY A 240 5.90 -6.12 1.62
C GLY A 240 4.97 -6.97 2.47
N ASP A 241 5.55 -7.87 3.28
CA ASP A 241 5.05 -8.71 4.38
C ASP A 241 3.54 -8.95 4.52
N GLY A 242 2.82 -9.07 3.41
CA GLY A 242 1.46 -9.60 3.41
C GLY A 242 1.49 -11.06 3.88
N PRO A 243 0.34 -11.62 4.28
CA PRO A 243 0.25 -13.01 4.76
C PRO A 243 0.75 -14.06 3.76
N TRP A 244 0.95 -13.65 2.50
CA TRP A 244 1.48 -14.45 1.40
C TRP A 244 3.01 -14.62 1.44
N ASN A 245 3.74 -13.80 2.21
CA ASN A 245 5.20 -13.81 2.27
C ASN A 245 5.75 -14.93 3.18
N ASP A 246 4.94 -15.42 4.12
CA ASP A 246 5.28 -16.51 5.06
C ASP A 246 4.91 -17.91 4.54
N ALA A 247 4.42 -18.04 3.31
CA ALA A 247 4.18 -19.35 2.73
C ALA A 247 5.52 -20.08 2.56
N PRO A 248 5.72 -21.27 3.17
CA PRO A 248 6.96 -22.01 2.99
C PRO A 248 7.17 -22.27 1.50
N PRO A 249 8.42 -22.14 0.99
CA PRO A 249 8.69 -22.48 -0.40
C PRO A 249 8.17 -23.89 -0.65
N GLY A 250 7.27 -24.04 -1.63
CA GLY A 250 6.73 -25.33 -2.02
C GLY A 250 7.87 -26.33 -2.23
N PRO A 251 7.62 -27.64 -2.03
CA PRO A 251 8.68 -28.64 -2.11
C PRO A 251 9.41 -28.48 -3.44
N GLY A 252 10.69 -28.12 -3.36
CA GLY A 252 11.57 -28.03 -4.52
C GLY A 252 11.58 -29.37 -5.26
N PRO A 253 11.93 -29.38 -6.56
CA PRO A 253 11.92 -30.60 -7.34
C PRO A 253 12.75 -31.65 -6.62
N GLY A 254 12.08 -32.72 -6.21
CA GLY A 254 12.69 -33.80 -5.44
C GLY A 254 13.95 -34.26 -6.13
N SER A 255 15.05 -34.32 -5.38
CA SER A 255 16.24 -35.04 -5.82
C SER A 255 15.83 -36.47 -6.15
N GLY A 256 15.72 -36.75 -7.45
CA GLY A 256 15.54 -38.10 -7.97
C GLY A 256 16.65 -39.03 -7.47
N PRO A 257 16.39 -40.34 -7.39
CA PRO A 257 17.30 -41.29 -6.79
C PRO A 257 18.62 -41.32 -7.58
N GLY A 258 19.74 -41.24 -6.86
CA GLY A 258 21.06 -41.22 -7.44
C GLY A 258 21.36 -42.51 -8.22
N ASP A 259 21.63 -42.35 -9.50
CA ASP A 259 22.34 -43.35 -10.30
C ASP A 259 23.77 -43.45 -9.79
N GLY A 260 24.12 -44.60 -9.20
CA GLY A 260 25.50 -44.92 -8.84
C GLY A 260 26.32 -45.26 -10.09
N PRO A 261 27.62 -44.91 -10.15
CA PRO A 261 28.45 -45.41 -11.23
C PRO A 261 29.16 -46.70 -10.80
N GLY A 262 28.82 -47.78 -11.50
CA GLY A 262 29.69 -48.94 -11.68
C GLY A 262 30.93 -48.56 -12.51
N GLY A 263 32.04 -49.25 -12.24
CA GLY A 263 33.38 -48.83 -12.63
C GLY A 263 33.83 -49.17 -14.06
N GLY A 264 35.05 -48.74 -14.37
CA GLY A 264 35.82 -49.23 -15.52
C GLY A 264 36.86 -48.25 -16.08
N GLY A 265 38.15 -48.53 -15.84
CA GLY A 265 39.16 -48.49 -16.92
C GLY A 265 40.14 -47.31 -17.03
N ALA A 266 41.28 -47.46 -16.36
CA ALA A 266 42.68 -47.19 -16.76
C ALA A 266 43.06 -46.12 -17.82
N GLY A 267 44.11 -45.33 -17.49
CA GLY A 267 44.99 -44.66 -18.47
C GLY A 267 45.86 -43.56 -17.88
N ALA A 268 47.17 -43.70 -17.95
CA ALA A 268 48.20 -42.95 -17.23
C ALA A 268 48.63 -41.59 -17.86
N GLY A 269 49.29 -40.73 -17.08
CA GLY A 269 50.29 -39.78 -17.60
C GLY A 269 50.54 -38.48 -16.81
N GLY A 270 51.74 -38.35 -16.22
CA GLY A 270 52.53 -37.09 -16.07
C GLY A 270 52.06 -36.06 -15.02
N SER A 271 52.62 -36.01 -13.81
CA SER A 271 53.92 -35.45 -13.40
C SER A 271 53.95 -33.93 -13.13
N ALA A 272 54.35 -33.63 -11.90
CA ALA A 272 55.14 -32.48 -11.43
C ALA A 272 54.47 -31.11 -11.23
N GLY A 273 54.66 -30.57 -10.02
CA GLY A 273 55.08 -29.17 -9.87
C GLY A 273 54.25 -28.27 -8.94
N ALA A 274 54.69 -28.24 -7.69
CA ALA A 274 54.95 -27.00 -6.93
C ALA A 274 53.83 -26.29 -6.13
N THR A 275 54.20 -26.11 -4.85
CA THR A 275 54.06 -24.92 -4.00
C THR A 275 52.68 -24.50 -3.47
N ARG A 276 52.54 -24.72 -2.16
CA ARG A 276 51.70 -23.98 -1.23
C ARG A 276 52.18 -22.52 -1.18
N HIS A 277 51.25 -21.55 -1.23
CA HIS A 277 51.32 -20.33 -0.42
C HIS A 277 49.98 -19.58 -0.37
N SER A 278 49.61 -19.24 0.87
CA SER A 278 48.90 -18.04 1.36
C SER A 278 47.68 -17.48 0.63
N SER A 279 46.57 -17.56 1.36
CA SER A 279 45.45 -16.62 1.47
C SER A 279 45.68 -15.18 0.97
N GLY A 280 44.85 -14.77 0.02
CA GLY A 280 44.57 -13.37 -0.34
C GLY A 280 43.22 -13.28 -1.04
N GLY A 281 42.22 -12.67 -0.39
CA GLY A 281 40.86 -12.54 -0.90
C GLY A 281 40.16 -11.35 -0.27
N ILE A 282 40.16 -10.26 -1.03
CA ILE A 282 39.86 -8.87 -0.67
C ILE A 282 38.37 -8.67 -0.38
N ARG A 283 38.04 -8.06 0.76
CA ARG A 283 36.75 -7.39 1.00
C ARG A 283 36.96 -5.88 0.82
N SER A 284 36.28 -5.28 -0.15
CA SER A 284 36.24 -3.82 -0.33
C SER A 284 34.93 -3.27 0.21
N ALA A 285 35.01 -2.53 1.31
CA ALA A 285 34.02 -1.55 1.75
C ALA A 285 34.53 -0.15 1.38
N PRO A 286 33.68 0.80 0.94
CA PRO A 286 34.13 2.18 0.78
C PRO A 286 34.12 2.90 2.14
N ARG A 287 35.29 3.44 2.51
CA ARG A 287 35.48 4.41 3.59
C ARG A 287 35.04 5.80 3.13
N LEU A 288 34.30 6.50 3.97
CA LEU A 288 34.25 7.96 3.97
C LEU A 288 35.62 8.52 4.38
N ALA A 289 36.01 9.63 3.75
CA ALA A 289 37.10 10.49 4.18
C ALA A 289 36.64 11.96 4.25
N PRO A 290 37.32 12.82 5.04
CA PRO A 290 36.71 13.95 5.73
C PRO A 290 37.21 15.33 5.29
N GLY A 291 36.42 16.37 5.62
CA GLY A 291 36.92 17.54 6.36
C GLY A 291 37.26 18.84 5.62
N LEU A 292 37.01 19.93 6.37
CA LEU A 292 37.48 21.33 6.29
C LEU A 292 36.62 22.31 5.44
N ALA A 293 36.25 23.51 5.91
CA ALA A 293 36.49 24.18 7.20
C ALA A 293 35.55 25.39 7.41
N THR A 294 35.28 25.59 8.71
CA THR A 294 34.96 26.80 9.49
C THR A 294 35.06 28.19 8.87
N GLY A 295 34.08 29.04 9.25
CA GLY A 295 34.17 30.50 9.29
C GLY A 295 33.03 31.08 10.13
N ASP A 296 33.37 31.55 11.33
CA ASP A 296 32.51 32.24 12.29
C ASP A 296 31.92 33.55 11.72
N ALA A 297 30.67 33.85 12.08
CA ALA A 297 30.25 35.19 12.54
C ALA A 297 28.75 35.26 12.87
N LEU A 298 28.49 35.59 14.15
CA LEU A 298 27.44 36.50 14.61
C LEU A 298 25.98 36.17 14.24
N PHE A 299 25.22 35.62 15.19
CA PHE A 299 24.01 36.27 15.73
C PHE A 299 23.72 35.68 17.12
N ASP A 300 23.76 36.59 18.10
CA ASP A 300 23.54 36.42 19.53
C ASP A 300 22.06 36.75 19.79
N LEU A 301 21.27 35.80 20.30
CA LEU A 301 19.94 36.05 20.87
C LEU A 301 19.64 35.00 21.96
N ASP A 302 19.95 35.41 23.19
CA ASP A 302 19.35 35.08 24.49
C ASP A 302 18.47 33.83 24.61
N GLU A 303 18.94 32.91 25.47
CA GLU A 303 18.20 31.77 26.02
C GLU A 303 17.04 32.25 26.93
N ASP A 304 15.80 32.02 26.50
CA ASP A 304 14.60 32.22 27.33
C ASP A 304 14.44 30.98 28.26
N PRO A 305 14.34 31.13 29.61
CA PRO A 305 14.25 29.99 30.51
C PRO A 305 12.91 29.23 30.38
N PRO A 306 12.86 27.93 30.73
CA PRO A 306 11.71 27.07 30.47
C PRO A 306 10.47 27.54 31.25
N ARG A 307 9.39 27.83 30.51
CA ARG A 307 8.07 28.13 31.09
C ARG A 307 7.43 26.84 31.59
N HIS A 308 7.51 26.61 32.90
CA HIS A 308 6.74 25.58 33.59
C HIS A 308 5.25 25.96 33.54
N ARG A 309 4.43 25.22 32.78
CA ARG A 309 2.97 25.23 32.99
C ARG A 309 2.65 24.24 34.11
N PRO A 310 1.85 24.60 35.12
CA PRO A 310 1.35 23.61 36.07
C PRO A 310 0.38 22.66 35.36
N HIS A 311 0.57 21.35 35.54
CA HIS A 311 -0.42 20.35 35.19
C HIS A 311 -1.60 20.44 36.18
N PRO A 312 -2.85 20.24 35.74
CA PRO A 312 -3.97 20.13 36.67
C PRO A 312 -3.76 18.90 37.57
N GLU A 313 -3.76 19.13 38.89
CA GLU A 313 -3.81 18.08 39.91
C GLU A 313 -5.17 17.37 39.77
N VAL A 314 -5.15 16.08 39.46
CA VAL A 314 -6.35 15.24 39.47
C VAL A 314 -6.53 14.76 40.90
N ASP A 315 -7.55 15.30 41.58
CA ASP A 315 -8.00 14.79 42.87
C ASP A 315 -8.51 13.35 42.70
N ARG A 316 -7.90 12.41 43.40
CA ARG A 316 -8.25 10.97 43.40
C ARG A 316 -8.84 10.53 44.74
N SER A 317 -9.26 11.47 45.59
CA SER A 317 -9.83 11.14 46.90
C SER A 317 -11.16 10.39 46.83
N ASP A 318 -11.80 10.35 45.66
CA ASP A 318 -13.08 9.67 45.42
C ASP A 318 -12.97 8.34 44.64
N TYR A 319 -11.75 7.83 44.39
CA TYR A 319 -11.56 6.55 43.69
C TYR A 319 -11.59 5.38 44.68
N ASP A 320 -12.72 4.68 44.75
CA ASP A 320 -12.86 3.43 45.47
C ASP A 320 -12.54 2.24 44.54
N PRO A 321 -11.42 1.52 44.75
CA PRO A 321 -11.06 0.37 43.92
C PRO A 321 -11.97 -0.86 44.12
N ASP A 322 -12.92 -0.82 45.06
CA ASP A 322 -13.84 -1.93 45.37
C ASP A 322 -15.29 -1.70 44.87
N ASP A 323 -15.58 -0.61 44.14
CA ASP A 323 -16.90 -0.38 43.52
C ASP A 323 -17.00 -1.06 42.14
N PHE A 324 -17.66 -2.23 42.11
CA PHE A 324 -17.90 -3.04 40.90
C PHE A 324 -19.22 -2.69 40.17
N GLY A 325 -19.73 -1.47 40.31
CA GLY A 325 -21.06 -1.06 39.84
C GLY A 325 -21.34 -1.13 38.33
N ASP A 326 -20.33 -1.12 37.45
CA ASP A 326 -20.53 -1.00 35.99
C ASP A 326 -20.01 -2.19 35.16
N ALA A 327 -20.03 -3.40 35.74
CA ALA A 327 -19.81 -4.64 34.99
C ALA A 327 -21.12 -5.12 34.32
N VAL A 328 -21.37 -4.73 33.06
CA VAL A 328 -22.43 -5.38 32.26
C VAL A 328 -21.91 -6.68 31.64
N GLN A 329 -22.56 -7.74 32.09
CA GLN A 329 -22.33 -9.17 31.91
C GLN A 329 -22.45 -9.66 30.45
N ILE A 330 -21.45 -10.44 30.02
CA ILE A 330 -21.46 -11.30 28.83
C ILE A 330 -22.39 -12.50 29.06
N GLY A 331 -23.45 -12.61 28.26
CA GLY A 331 -24.33 -13.77 28.23
C GLY A 331 -23.92 -14.76 27.14
N ARG A 332 -23.69 -16.01 27.54
CA ARG A 332 -23.80 -17.22 26.71
C ARG A 332 -25.12 -17.91 27.06
N GLU A 333 -25.85 -18.33 26.03
CA GLU A 333 -26.27 -19.72 25.80
C GLU A 333 -25.96 -20.06 24.34
#